data_AF-A0A7V9HF14-F1
#
_entry.id   AF-A0A7V9HF14-F1
#
_cell.length_a   1.000
_cell.length_b   1.000
_cell.length_c   1.000
_cell.angle_alpha   90.00
_cell.angle_beta   90.00
_cell.angle_gamma   90.00
#
_symmetry.space_group_name_H-M   'P 1'
#
loop_
_entity.id
_entity.type
_entity.pdbx_description
1 polymer ?
#
loop_
_entity_poly.entity_id
_entity_poly.type
_entity_poly.pdbx_seq_one_letter_code
_entity_poly.pdbx_strand_id
1 'polypeptide(L)'
;MSEAQHIVKSFDVELRRLRGLLTEMGGLVENQVALATQAIVSKDAAVATRAVELDPAVDALERQVEQLVIQMLALRQPMADDLRQIVAALKITAALERIGDY
;
A
#
# COMPACT_ATOMS: atom_id res chain seq x y z
N MET A 1 1.96 26.88 23.44
CA MET A 1 1.06 25.94 22.72
C MET A 1 1.95 24.88 22.14
N SER A 2 1.87 23.67 22.70
CA SER A 2 3.03 22.89 23.16
C SER A 2 3.30 21.68 22.28
N GLU A 3 4.56 21.35 21.99
CA GLU A 3 5.10 20.22 21.21
C GLU A 3 4.20 18.99 20.99
N ALA A 4 3.54 18.49 22.04
CA ALA A 4 2.59 17.37 21.96
C ALA A 4 1.51 17.56 20.87
N GLN A 5 1.02 18.80 20.70
CA GLN A 5 0.01 19.13 19.70
C GLN A 5 0.56 19.07 18.25
N HIS A 6 1.86 19.33 18.07
CA HIS A 6 2.56 19.18 16.79
C HIS A 6 2.85 17.71 16.47
N ILE A 7 3.25 16.92 17.47
CA ILE A 7 3.50 15.48 17.33
C ILE A 7 2.24 14.74 16.88
N VAL A 8 1.11 14.97 17.55
CA VAL A 8 -0.19 14.35 17.19
C VAL A 8 -0.61 14.72 15.77
N LYS A 9 -0.51 16.01 15.39
CA LYS A 9 -0.84 16.45 14.02
C LYS A 9 0.04 15.79 12.96
N SER A 10 1.34 15.63 13.22
CA SER A 10 2.24 14.98 12.27
C SER A 10 1.96 13.49 12.12
N PHE A 11 1.57 12.81 13.20
CA PHE A 11 1.17 11.41 13.15
C PHE A 11 -0.12 11.19 12.33
N ASP A 12 -1.12 12.06 12.49
CA ASP A 12 -2.34 12.01 11.68
C ASP A 12 -2.06 12.21 10.18
N VAL A 13 -1.07 13.06 9.83
CA VAL A 13 -0.62 13.25 8.45
C VAL A 13 0.03 11.97 7.92
N GLU A 14 0.89 11.34 8.70
CA GLU A 14 1.56 10.07 8.35
C GLU A 14 0.53 8.94 8.16
N LEU A 15 -0.46 8.83 9.05
CA LEU A 15 -1.57 7.87 8.91
C LEU A 15 -2.41 8.12 7.64
N ARG A 16 -2.71 9.39 7.32
CA ARG A 16 -3.40 9.71 6.06
C ARG A 16 -2.58 9.33 4.85
N ARG A 17 -1.26 9.58 4.88
CA ARG A 17 -0.35 9.18 3.80
C ARG A 17 -0.33 7.67 3.64
N LEU A 18 -0.23 6.91 4.73
CA LEU A 18 -0.28 5.45 4.72
C LEU A 18 -1.55 4.91 4.06
N ARG A 19 -2.72 5.47 4.42
CA ARG A 19 -3.99 5.13 3.78
C ARG A 19 -4.03 5.48 2.29
N GLY A 20 -3.42 6.60 1.90
CA GLY A 20 -3.30 7.00 0.50
C GLY A 20 -2.51 5.98 -0.31
N LEU A 21 -1.33 5.59 0.19
CA LEU A 21 -0.48 4.57 -0.46
C LEU A 21 -1.20 3.22 -0.60
N LEU A 22 -1.92 2.77 0.44
CA LEU A 22 -2.72 1.54 0.36
C LEU A 22 -3.83 1.63 -0.69
N THR A 23 -4.47 2.79 -0.80
CA THR A 23 -5.54 3.01 -1.80
C THR A 23 -4.98 2.97 -3.21
N GLU A 24 -3.82 3.60 -3.42
CA GLU A 24 -3.11 3.61 -4.69
C GLU A 24 -2.67 2.19 -5.10
N MET A 25 -2.05 1.46 -4.18
CA MET A 25 -1.63 0.08 -4.40
C MET A 25 -2.82 -0.83 -4.71
N GLY A 26 -3.92 -0.68 -3.96
CA GLY A 26 -5.15 -1.42 -4.21
C GLY A 26 -5.73 -1.17 -5.62
N GLY A 27 -5.72 0.07 -6.09
CA GLY A 27 -6.18 0.41 -7.44
C GLY A 27 -5.29 -0.17 -8.55
N LEU A 28 -3.97 -0.23 -8.34
CA LEU A 28 -3.05 -0.87 -9.30
C LEU A 28 -3.28 -2.39 -9.36
N VAL A 29 -3.40 -3.05 -8.21
CA VAL A 29 -3.67 -4.48 -8.12
C VAL A 29 -5.03 -4.83 -8.71
N GLU A 30 -6.07 -4.02 -8.46
CA GLU A 30 -7.38 -4.19 -9.10
C GLU A 30 -7.27 -4.12 -10.63
N ASN A 31 -6.48 -3.18 -11.15
CA ASN A 31 -6.23 -3.05 -12.58
C ASN A 31 -5.45 -4.25 -13.16
N GLN A 32 -4.45 -4.77 -12.44
CA GLN A 32 -3.72 -5.99 -12.82
C GLN A 32 -4.68 -7.17 -12.96
N VAL A 33 -5.53 -7.40 -11.96
CA VAL A 33 -6.51 -8.49 -11.98
C VAL A 33 -7.51 -8.33 -13.13
N ALA A 34 -7.97 -7.10 -13.39
CA ALA A 34 -8.88 -6.81 -14.50
C ALA A 34 -8.23 -7.10 -15.86
N LEU A 35 -6.98 -6.66 -16.07
CA LEU A 35 -6.21 -6.92 -17.29
C LEU A 35 -5.91 -8.42 -17.47
N ALA A 36 -5.50 -9.12 -16.41
CA ALA A 36 -5.26 -10.56 -16.45
C ALA A 36 -6.54 -11.33 -16.83
N THR A 37 -7.67 -10.97 -16.22
CA THR A 37 -8.98 -11.55 -16.55
C THR A 37 -9.35 -11.28 -18.01
N GLN A 38 -9.17 -10.04 -18.48
CA GLN A 38 -9.44 -9.66 -19.86
C GLN A 38 -8.57 -10.47 -20.83
N ALA A 39 -7.27 -10.58 -20.57
CA ALA A 39 -6.33 -11.30 -21.41
C ALA A 39 -6.70 -12.78 -21.56
N ILE A 40 -7.17 -13.42 -20.49
CA ILE A 40 -7.64 -14.82 -20.54
C ILE A 40 -8.90 -14.94 -21.41
N VAL A 41 -9.87 -14.06 -21.23
CA VAL A 41 -11.15 -14.09 -21.97
C VAL A 41 -10.94 -13.81 -23.46
N SER A 42 -10.12 -12.80 -23.79
CA SER A 42 -9.85 -12.42 -25.17
C SER A 42 -8.76 -13.25 -25.85
N LYS A 43 -7.99 -14.04 -25.08
CA LYS A 43 -6.75 -14.71 -25.52
C LYS A 43 -5.73 -13.72 -26.11
N ASP A 44 -5.68 -12.51 -25.55
CA ASP A 44 -4.81 -11.44 -26.02
C ASP A 44 -3.56 -11.33 -25.14
N ALA A 45 -2.42 -11.76 -25.69
CA ALA A 45 -1.15 -11.71 -25.00
C ALA A 45 -0.66 -10.27 -24.74
N ALA A 46 -1.04 -9.30 -25.57
CA ALA A 46 -0.64 -7.90 -25.35
C ALA A 46 -1.31 -7.32 -24.11
N VAL A 47 -2.56 -7.71 -23.84
CA VAL A 47 -3.26 -7.31 -22.60
C VAL A 47 -2.60 -7.97 -21.38
N ALA A 48 -2.16 -9.23 -21.49
CA ALA A 48 -1.42 -9.88 -20.41
C ALA A 48 -0.10 -9.16 -20.10
N THR A 49 0.66 -8.75 -21.12
CA THR A 49 1.90 -7.99 -20.93
C THR A 49 1.66 -6.69 -20.16
N ARG A 50 0.55 -5.99 -20.43
CA ARG A 50 0.20 -4.76 -19.71
C ARG A 50 -0.08 -4.99 -18.23
N ALA A 51 -0.59 -6.16 -17.83
CA ALA A 51 -0.77 -6.50 -16.41
C ALA A 51 0.59 -6.67 -15.72
N VAL A 52 1.52 -7.37 -16.38
CA VAL A 52 2.89 -7.59 -15.88
C VAL A 52 3.67 -6.26 -15.76
N GLU A 53 3.46 -5.33 -16.68
CA GLU A 53 4.12 -4.01 -16.65
C GLU A 53 3.74 -3.15 -15.43
N LEU A 54 2.63 -3.46 -14.77
CA LEU A 54 2.22 -2.75 -13.54
C LEU A 54 2.92 -3.27 -12.28
N ASP A 55 3.51 -4.46 -12.36
CA ASP A 55 4.09 -5.15 -11.21
C ASP A 55 5.17 -4.33 -10.50
N PRO A 56 6.17 -3.74 -11.19
CA PRO A 56 7.19 -2.92 -10.53
C PRO A 56 6.63 -1.71 -9.76
N ALA A 57 5.45 -1.22 -10.14
CA ALA A 57 4.80 -0.11 -9.44
C ALA A 57 4.13 -0.55 -8.13
N VAL A 58 3.51 -1.75 -8.11
CA VAL A 58 2.99 -2.36 -6.88
C VAL A 58 4.12 -2.60 -5.89
N ASP A 59 5.21 -3.19 -6.39
CA ASP A 59 6.48 -3.43 -5.71
C ASP A 59 7.07 -2.16 -5.07
N ALA A 60 7.04 -1.05 -5.81
CA ALA A 60 7.53 0.23 -5.33
C ALA A 60 6.61 0.82 -4.24
N LEU A 61 5.30 0.61 -4.32
CA LEU A 61 4.35 1.06 -3.30
C LEU A 61 4.46 0.24 -2.03
N GLU A 62 4.65 -1.07 -2.12
CA GLU A 62 4.92 -1.92 -0.96
C GLU A 62 6.12 -1.39 -0.17
N ARG A 63 7.28 -1.22 -0.82
CA ARG A 63 8.50 -0.71 -0.18
C ARG A 63 8.28 0.65 0.47
N GLN A 64 7.48 1.52 -0.16
CA GLN A 64 7.13 2.83 0.41
C GLN A 64 6.26 2.70 1.66
N VAL A 65 5.29 1.79 1.66
CA VAL A 65 4.46 1.52 2.84
C VAL A 65 5.32 0.97 3.99
N GLU A 66 6.15 -0.03 3.72
CA GLU A 66 7.04 -0.61 4.74
C GLU A 66 7.96 0.44 5.35
N GLN A 67 8.59 1.27 4.51
CA GLN A 67 9.48 2.33 4.97
C GLN A 67 8.74 3.35 5.85
N LEU A 68 7.53 3.78 5.45
CA LEU A 68 6.73 4.71 6.23
C LEU A 68 6.32 4.09 7.58
N VAL A 69 5.92 2.83 7.59
CA VAL A 69 5.55 2.11 8.82
C VAL A 69 6.74 2.04 9.78
N ILE A 70 7.93 1.66 9.30
CA ILE A 70 9.15 1.60 10.12
C ILE A 70 9.45 2.98 10.72
N GLN A 71 9.34 4.05 9.94
CA GLN A 71 9.52 5.42 10.41
C GLN A 71 8.51 5.80 11.50
N MET A 72 7.23 5.49 11.30
CA MET A 72 6.18 5.78 12.28
C MET A 72 6.42 5.02 13.60
N LEU A 73 6.80 3.74 13.53
CA LEU A 73 7.13 2.94 14.72
C LEU A 73 8.33 3.52 15.48
N ALA A 74 9.40 3.89 14.76
CA ALA A 74 10.62 4.40 15.35
C ALA A 74 10.46 5.80 15.98
N LEU A 75 9.71 6.70 15.33
CA LEU A 75 9.63 8.11 15.72
C LEU A 75 8.47 8.42 16.68
N ARG A 76 7.43 7.60 16.71
CA ARG A 76 6.16 7.94 17.38
C ARG A 76 5.78 7.01 18.52
N GLN A 77 6.36 5.82 18.59
CA GLN A 77 6.03 4.78 19.58
C GLN A 77 4.49 4.61 19.76
N PRO A 78 3.74 4.39 18.66
CA PRO A 78 2.28 4.34 18.69
C PRO A 78 1.79 3.20 19.59
N MET A 79 0.68 3.41 20.27
CA MET A 79 0.12 2.48 21.25
C MET A 79 -1.32 2.11 20.88
N ALA A 80 -1.79 0.98 21.42
CA ALA A 80 -3.17 0.52 21.27
C ALA A 80 -3.70 0.59 19.83
N ASP A 81 -4.64 1.48 19.56
CA ASP A 81 -5.39 1.57 18.31
C ASP A 81 -4.51 2.02 17.14
N ASP A 82 -3.56 2.92 17.39
CA ASP A 82 -2.63 3.44 16.40
C ASP A 82 -1.67 2.34 15.93
N LEU A 83 -1.15 1.56 16.89
CA LEU A 83 -0.31 0.40 16.59
C LEU A 83 -1.09 -0.65 15.79
N ARG A 84 -2.36 -0.91 16.14
CA ARG A 84 -3.20 -1.84 15.38
C ARG A 84 -3.43 -1.38 13.95
N GLN A 85 -3.65 -0.07 13.72
CA GLN A 85 -3.82 0.48 12.37
C GLN A 85 -2.55 0.30 11.51
N ILE A 86 -1.38 0.59 12.08
CA ILE A 86 -0.10 0.46 11.37
C ILE A 86 0.20 -1.01 11.02
N VAL A 87 -0.02 -1.92 11.96
CA VAL A 87 0.18 -3.36 11.72
C VAL A 87 -0.84 -3.90 10.70
N ALA A 88 -2.08 -3.43 10.74
CA ALA A 88 -3.09 -3.78 9.74
C ALA A 88 -2.67 -3.31 8.34
N ALA A 89 -2.11 -2.10 8.21
CA ALA A 89 -1.60 -1.60 6.94
C ALA A 89 -0.53 -2.51 6.34
N LEU A 90 0.47 -2.94 7.13
CA LEU A 90 1.48 -3.91 6.67
C LEU A 90 0.86 -5.21 6.16
N LYS A 91 -0.10 -5.76 6.89
CA LYS A 91 -0.77 -7.00 6.49
C LYS A 91 -1.58 -6.86 5.20
N ILE A 92 -2.21 -5.70 5.02
CA ILE A 92 -2.96 -5.39 3.79
C ILE A 92 -2.01 -5.24 2.62
N THR A 93 -0.90 -4.49 2.77
CA THR A 93 0.14 -4.36 1.75
C THR A 93 0.66 -5.72 1.28
N ALA A 94 1.08 -6.58 2.21
CA ALA A 94 1.55 -7.93 1.87
C ALA A 94 0.45 -8.84 1.30
N ALA A 95 -0.83 -8.51 1.48
CA ALA A 95 -1.92 -9.22 0.82
C ALA A 95 -2.16 -8.69 -0.59
N LEU A 96 -2.01 -7.38 -0.81
CA LEU A 96 -2.14 -6.73 -2.12
C LEU A 96 -0.99 -7.14 -3.05
N GLU A 97 0.25 -7.16 -2.57
CA GLU A 97 1.41 -7.61 -3.35
C GLU A 97 1.20 -9.05 -3.84
N ARG A 98 0.89 -9.98 -2.93
CA ARG A 98 0.56 -11.36 -3.31
C ARG A 98 -0.57 -11.49 -4.32
N ILE A 99 -1.57 -10.61 -4.31
CA ILE A 99 -2.63 -10.63 -5.32
C ILE A 99 -2.10 -10.16 -6.68
N GLY A 100 -1.20 -9.18 -6.72
CA GLY A 100 -0.54 -8.72 -7.95
C GLY A 100 0.42 -9.75 -8.55
N ASP A 101 1.10 -10.52 -7.68
CA ASP A 101 2.07 -11.56 -8.04
C ASP A 101 1.46 -12.82 -8.68
N TYR A 102 0.19 -13.15 -8.35
CA TYR A 102 -0.52 -14.35 -8.84
C TYR A 102 -1.31 -14.11 -10.14
#